data_AF-A0A8T6A7T9-F1
#
_entry.id   AF-A0A8T6A7T9-F1
#
_cell.length_a   1.000
_cell.length_b   1.000
_cell.length_c   1.000
_cell.angle_alpha   90.00
_cell.angle_beta   90.00
_cell.angle_gamma   90.00
#
_symmetry.space_group_name_H-M   'P 1'
#
loop_
_entity.id
_entity.type
_entity.pdbx_description
1 polymer ?
#
loop_
_entity_poly.entity_id
_entity_poly.type
_entity_poly.pdbx_seq_one_letter_code
_entity_poly.pdbx_strand_id
1 'polypeptide(L)' 'MSFNTIIDWNSCTAEQQRQLLMRPAISASESITRTVNDILDNVKARGDEALREYSAKFDKTTVTA' A
#
# COMPACT_ATOMS: atom_id res chain seq x y z
N MET A 1 -18.33 -3.40 -3.37
CA MET A 1 -18.73 -2.37 -4.35
C MET A 1 -17.49 -1.96 -5.11
N SER A 2 -17.57 -1.79 -6.43
CA SER A 2 -16.45 -1.30 -7.21
C SER A 2 -16.34 0.22 -7.05
N PHE A 3 -15.12 0.77 -7.10
CA PHE A 3 -14.86 2.21 -6.93
C PHE A 3 -15.59 3.09 -7.96
N ASN A 4 -15.97 2.52 -9.12
CA ASN A 4 -16.60 3.25 -10.23
C ASN A 4 -18.14 3.16 -10.27
N THR A 5 -18.79 2.67 -9.22
CA THR A 5 -20.26 2.62 -9.18
C THR A 5 -20.84 3.99 -8.84
N ILE A 6 -21.65 4.56 -9.75
CA ILE A 6 -22.41 5.80 -9.47
C ILE A 6 -23.43 5.50 -8.37
N ILE A 7 -23.45 6.36 -7.34
CA ILE A 7 -24.32 6.22 -6.19
C ILE A 7 -25.23 7.45 -6.10
N ASP A 8 -26.53 7.22 -5.95
CA ASP A 8 -27.45 8.27 -5.54
C ASP A 8 -27.35 8.47 -4.02
N TRP A 9 -26.69 9.55 -3.62
CA TRP A 9 -26.41 9.86 -2.22
C TRP A 9 -27.67 10.11 -1.38
N ASN A 10 -28.70 10.69 -2.00
CA ASN A 10 -29.91 11.11 -1.30
C ASN A 10 -30.85 9.95 -0.97
N SER A 11 -30.71 8.82 -1.66
CA SER A 11 -31.46 7.59 -1.36
C SER A 11 -30.75 6.67 -0.35
N CYS A 12 -29.53 7.02 0.07
CA CYS A 12 -28.78 6.25 1.06
C CYS A 12 -29.23 6.59 2.50
N THR A 13 -29.34 5.55 3.33
CA THR A 13 -29.45 5.70 4.78
C THR A 13 -28.14 6.25 5.38
N ALA A 14 -28.22 6.80 6.60
CA ALA A 14 -27.04 7.33 7.30
C ALA A 14 -25.93 6.27 7.49
N GLU A 15 -26.30 5.00 7.69
CA GLU A 15 -25.32 3.90 7.81
C GLU A 15 -24.64 3.59 6.47
N GLN A 16 -25.41 3.57 5.37
CA GLN A 16 -24.85 3.39 4.03
C GLN A 16 -23.92 4.54 3.65
N GLN A 17 -24.29 5.78 3.97
CA GLN A 17 -23.42 6.95 3.75
C GLN A 17 -22.10 6.82 4.52
N ARG A 18 -22.13 6.41 5.79
CA ARG A 18 -20.92 6.16 6.58
C ARG A 18 -20.03 5.10 5.95
N GLN A 19 -20.62 3.99 5.49
CA GLN A 19 -19.87 2.92 4.85
C GLN A 19 -19.22 3.36 3.53
N LEU A 20 -19.93 4.16 2.72
CA LEU A 20 -19.42 4.68 1.45
C LEU A 20 -18.28 5.69 1.63
N LEU A 21 -18.27 6.42 2.74
CA LEU A 21 -17.19 7.34 3.09
C LEU A 21 -15.96 6.64 3.66
N MET A 22 -16.06 5.36 4.03
CA MET A 22 -14.89 4.62 4.47
C MET A 22 -13.93 4.47 3.30
N ARG A 23 -12.67 4.87 3.51
CA ARG A 23 -11.61 4.54 2.57
C ARG A 23 -11.60 3.02 2.41
N PRO A 24 -11.59 2.48 1.19
CA PRO A 24 -11.52 1.05 1.00
C PRO A 24 -10.37 0.51 1.84
N ALA A 25 -10.70 -0.36 2.79
CA ALA A 25 -9.68 -1.05 3.56
C ALA A 25 -8.89 -1.86 2.53
N ILE A 26 -7.66 -1.42 2.23
CA ILE A 26 -6.75 -2.24 1.44
C ILE A 26 -6.53 -3.47 2.32
N SER A 27 -7.18 -4.58 1.96
CA SER A 27 -7.12 -5.87 2.67
C SER A 27 -5.69 -6.42 2.77
N ALA A 28 -4.74 -5.83 2.04
CA ALA A 28 -3.31 -6.08 2.14
C ALA A 28 -2.58 -5.18 3.17
N SER A 29 -3.27 -4.37 3.99
CA SER A 29 -2.61 -3.43 4.90
C SER A 29 -1.66 -4.12 5.89
N GLU A 30 -2.02 -5.29 6.41
CA GLU A 30 -1.13 -6.05 7.30
C GLU A 30 0.08 -6.63 6.56
N SER A 31 -0.14 -7.24 5.38
CA SER A 31 0.97 -7.77 4.57
C SER A 31 1.92 -6.67 4.11
N ILE A 32 1.39 -5.50 3.73
CA ILE A 32 2.18 -4.31 3.37
C ILE A 32 3.02 -3.87 4.57
N THR A 33 2.40 -3.74 5.75
CA THR A 33 3.10 -3.34 6.98
C THR A 33 4.25 -4.29 7.30
N ARG A 34 4.01 -5.60 7.22
CA ARG A 34 5.04 -6.63 7.42
C ARG A 34 6.18 -6.50 6.41
N THR A 35 5.85 -6.41 5.12
CA THR A 35 6.86 -6.25 4.05
C THR A 35 7.71 -4.99 4.23
N VAL A 36 7.09 -3.87 4.63
CA VAL A 36 7.84 -2.63 4.90
C VAL A 36 8.78 -2.80 6.08
N ASN A 37 8.35 -3.44 7.17
CA ASN A 37 9.23 -3.72 8.31
C ASN A 37 10.43 -4.59 7.90
N ASP A 38 10.19 -5.64 7.12
CA ASP A 38 11.27 -6.52 6.62
C ASP A 38 12.28 -5.74 5.75
N ILE A 39 11.81 -4.80 4.91
CA ILE A 39 12.67 -3.91 4.11
C ILE A 39 13.51 -3.02 5.04
N LEU A 40 12.89 -2.39 6.03
CA LEU A 40 13.57 -1.51 6.97
C LEU A 40 14.67 -2.25 7.75
N ASP A 41 14.38 -3.46 8.22
CA ASP A 41 15.34 -4.25 8.99
C ASP A 41 16.50 -4.75 8.11
N ASN A 42 16.24 -5.13 6.85
CA ASN A 42 17.30 -5.45 5.90
C ASN A 42 18.22 -4.25 5.60
N VAL A 43 17.64 -3.06 5.41
CA VAL A 43 18.42 -1.84 5.17
C VAL A 43 19.26 -1.47 6.39
N LYS A 44 18.72 -1.60 7.62
CA LYS A 44 19.50 -1.38 8.85
C LYS A 44 20.68 -2.35 8.98
N ALA A 45 20.52 -3.60 8.56
CA ALA A 45 21.55 -4.63 8.68
C ALA A 45 22.63 -4.54 7.58
N ARG A 46 22.26 -4.18 6.34
CA ARG A 46 23.12 -4.29 5.14
C ARG A 46 23.43 -2.96 4.46
N GLY A 47 22.79 -1.86 4.88
CA GLY A 47 23.01 -0.52 4.33
C GLY A 47 22.75 -0.43 2.82
N ASP A 48 23.64 0.22 2.09
CA ASP A 48 23.51 0.49 0.65
C ASP A 48 23.41 -0.76 -0.21
N GLU A 49 23.93 -1.90 0.25
CA GLU A 49 23.78 -3.17 -0.47
C GLU A 49 22.30 -3.53 -0.63
N ALA A 50 21.52 -3.47 0.45
CA ALA A 50 20.08 -3.73 0.41
C ALA A 50 19.34 -2.68 -0.44
N LEU A 51 19.77 -1.41 -0.38
CA LEU A 51 19.17 -0.35 -1.22
C LEU A 51 19.35 -0.64 -2.71
N ARG A 52 20.57 -1.01 -3.14
CA ARG A 52 20.84 -1.36 -4.55
C ARG A 52 20.01 -2.56 -5.01
N GLU A 53 19.88 -3.59 -4.17
CA GLU A 53 19.04 -4.74 -4.46
C GLU A 53 17.56 -4.37 -4.64
N TYR A 54 17.02 -3.54 -3.75
CA TYR A 54 15.62 -3.11 -3.84
C TYR A 54 15.37 -2.21 -5.06
N SER A 55 16.31 -1.32 -5.42
CA SER A 55 16.21 -0.54 -6.67
C SER A 55 16.18 -1.43 -7.91
N ALA A 56 17.03 -2.48 -7.96
CA ALA A 56 17.00 -3.43 -9.07
C ALA A 56 15.67 -4.23 -9.10
N LYS A 57 15.16 -4.60 -7.93
CA LYS A 57 13.95 -5.43 -7.80
C LYS A 57 12.67 -4.67 -8.16
N PHE A 58 12.48 -3.48 -7.60
CA PHE A 58 11.24 -2.73 -7.68
C PHE A 58 11.26 -1.69 -8.80
N ASP A 59 12.35 -0.92 -8.90
CA ASP A 59 12.47 0.18 -9.86
C ASP A 59 13.13 -0.27 -11.17
N LYS A 60 13.49 -1.56 -11.27
CA LYS A 60 14.17 -2.17 -12.43
C LYS A 60 15.43 -1.42 -12.84
N THR A 61 16.08 -0.79 -11.86
CA THR A 61 17.22 0.11 -12.07
C THR A 61 18.42 -0.37 -11.28
N THR A 62 19.53 -0.59 -11.96
CA THR A 62 20.81 -0.94 -11.33
C THR A 62 21.54 0.33 -10.93
N VAL A 63 21.80 0.49 -9.63
CA VAL A 63 22.56 1.62 -9.08
C VAL A 63 23.98 1.17 -8.79
N THR A 64 24.96 1.82 -9.41
CA THR A 64 26.40 1.61 -9.13
C THR A 64 26.91 2.65 -8.14
N ALA A 65 28.01 2.32 -7.44
CA ALA A 65 28.70 3.26 -6.54
C ALA A 65 29.49 4.32 -7.32
#